data_AF-A0A5M3XX42-F1
#
_entry.id   AF-A0A5M3XX42-F1
#
_cell.length_a   1.000
_cell.length_b   1.000
_cell.length_c   1.000
_cell.angle_alpha   90.00
_cell.angle_beta   90.00
_cell.angle_gamma   90.00
#
_symmetry.space_group_name_H-M   'P 1'
#
loop_
_entity.id
_entity.type
_entity.pdbx_description
1 polymer ?
#
loop_
_entity_poly.entity_id
_entity_poly.type
_entity_poly.pdbx_seq_one_letter_code
_entity_poly.pdbx_strand_id
1 'polypeptide(L)'
;MKRSLMAGLTLTAVALCSVAVLSSASVSESPTVRSACPQEYGGGGAGGWVPAAADIDGADDVLVPGQPVSATICAYPGTNMKMGRERLAGSRVVTDDVLPMARDLSYLPVTGVDSWSCTQMGGKMINYLIRFDYPGGEALWVGSAEEVNSCVVTTNGTVSSRSYVGKAITAAHRTGKWKVEPPEDPCLGEGGRRGQDQLMVPEAPVSVLVCRRALGDRRHARAQHGPQEARSLAAALNSLDHWATDGTCRGGSGVSLRLMFGYSEGPRASVHITERCDPPVSSPELQANLDDSVNDLLARLAPTN
;
A
#
# COMPACT_ATOMS: atom_id res chain seq x y z
N MET A 1 -94.12 -34.84 -16.95
CA MET A 1 -94.24 -35.29 -18.35
C MET A 1 -92.86 -35.23 -19.00
N LYS A 2 -92.46 -36.32 -19.71
CA LYS A 2 -91.25 -36.54 -20.56
C LYS A 2 -89.90 -36.53 -19.83
N ARG A 3 -89.29 -37.66 -19.44
CA ARG A 3 -88.61 -38.77 -20.16
C ARG A 3 -87.46 -38.35 -21.10
N SER A 4 -86.23 -38.74 -20.73
CA SER A 4 -85.19 -39.48 -21.49
C SER A 4 -83.87 -39.35 -20.70
N LEU A 5 -83.31 -40.35 -20.00
CA LEU A 5 -82.65 -41.59 -20.44
C LEU A 5 -81.57 -41.38 -21.52
N MET A 6 -80.31 -41.35 -21.11
CA MET A 6 -79.26 -42.16 -21.73
C MET A 6 -78.07 -42.38 -20.78
N ALA A 7 -77.59 -43.61 -20.84
CA ALA A 7 -76.49 -44.19 -20.07
C ALA A 7 -75.14 -43.89 -20.73
N GLY A 8 -74.04 -44.03 -19.98
CA GLY A 8 -72.71 -44.05 -20.60
C GLY A 8 -71.52 -44.00 -19.65
N LEU A 9 -71.06 -45.19 -19.27
CA LEU A 9 -69.69 -45.60 -18.94
C LEU A 9 -68.91 -44.96 -17.77
N THR A 10 -68.59 -45.88 -16.86
CA THR A 10 -67.50 -45.90 -15.87
C THR A 10 -66.10 -45.71 -16.47
N LEU A 11 -65.26 -44.92 -15.79
CA LEU A 11 -63.83 -45.20 -15.65
C LEU A 11 -63.34 -44.71 -14.29
N THR A 12 -62.94 -45.67 -13.46
CA THR A 12 -62.21 -45.50 -12.20
C THR A 12 -60.81 -44.97 -12.45
N ALA A 13 -60.43 -43.87 -11.80
CA ALA A 13 -59.03 -43.44 -11.66
C ALA A 13 -58.72 -43.26 -10.18
N VAL A 14 -57.82 -44.11 -9.69
CA VAL A 14 -57.20 -44.06 -8.36
C VAL A 14 -56.25 -42.87 -8.32
N ALA A 15 -56.51 -41.87 -7.48
CA ALA A 15 -55.57 -40.80 -7.20
C ALA A 15 -54.89 -41.07 -5.85
N LEU A 16 -53.63 -41.50 -5.93
CA LEU A 16 -52.70 -41.67 -4.82
C LEU A 16 -52.41 -40.32 -4.15
N CYS A 17 -52.51 -40.30 -2.82
CA CYS A 17 -52.06 -39.22 -1.95
C CYS A 17 -50.58 -38.88 -2.20
N SER A 18 -50.27 -37.59 -2.34
CA SER A 18 -48.92 -37.07 -2.16
C SER A 18 -49.00 -35.89 -1.21
N VAL A 19 -48.68 -36.15 0.06
CA VAL A 19 -48.44 -35.13 1.09
C VAL A 19 -47.08 -34.53 0.76
N ALA A 20 -47.07 -33.34 0.17
CA ALA A 20 -45.85 -32.56 0.00
C ALA A 20 -45.44 -32.00 1.37
N VAL A 21 -44.43 -32.61 1.99
CA VAL A 21 -43.72 -32.03 3.13
C VAL A 21 -42.93 -30.85 2.58
N LEU A 22 -43.38 -29.63 2.87
CA LEU A 22 -42.60 -28.41 2.68
C LEU A 22 -41.43 -28.45 3.66
N SER A 23 -40.34 -29.11 3.27
CA SER A 23 -39.04 -28.94 3.89
C SER A 23 -38.56 -27.54 3.54
N SER A 24 -38.78 -26.59 4.44
CA SER A 24 -38.06 -25.32 4.45
C SER A 24 -36.58 -25.63 4.54
N ALA A 25 -35.90 -25.62 3.39
CA ALA A 25 -34.45 -25.66 3.33
C ALA A 25 -33.95 -24.35 3.93
N SER A 26 -33.61 -24.40 5.22
CA SER A 26 -32.70 -23.44 5.82
C SER A 26 -31.44 -23.48 4.95
N VAL A 27 -31.24 -22.46 4.13
CA VAL A 27 -29.94 -22.18 3.52
C VAL A 27 -29.05 -21.84 4.70
N SER A 28 -28.41 -22.86 5.28
CA SER A 28 -27.22 -22.66 6.08
C SER A 28 -26.20 -22.08 5.12
N GLU A 29 -26.09 -20.75 5.15
CA GLU A 29 -24.89 -20.04 4.76
C GLU A 29 -23.76 -20.65 5.61
N SER A 30 -23.09 -21.65 5.05
CA SER A 30 -21.85 -22.15 5.62
C SER A 30 -20.96 -20.92 5.80
N PRO A 31 -20.44 -20.65 7.02
CA PRO A 31 -19.49 -19.57 7.19
C PRO A 31 -18.36 -19.87 6.23
N THR A 32 -18.15 -19.00 5.24
CA THR A 32 -17.01 -19.08 4.33
C THR A 32 -15.79 -19.19 5.22
N VAL A 33 -15.17 -20.36 5.23
CA VAL A 33 -13.98 -20.63 6.04
C VAL A 33 -12.96 -19.60 5.59
N ARG A 34 -12.77 -18.56 6.41
CA ARG A 34 -11.76 -17.52 6.21
C ARG A 34 -10.50 -18.27 5.86
N SER A 35 -10.00 -18.12 4.62
CA SER A 35 -8.85 -18.92 4.19
C SER A 35 -7.73 -18.67 5.19
N ALA A 36 -7.37 -19.71 5.94
CA ALA A 36 -6.39 -19.59 7.00
C ALA A 36 -5.07 -19.12 6.40
N CYS A 37 -4.28 -18.39 7.18
CA CYS A 37 -2.91 -18.05 6.82
C CYS A 37 -2.18 -19.28 6.26
N PRO A 38 -1.48 -19.17 5.11
CA PRO A 38 -0.60 -20.22 4.62
C PRO A 38 0.32 -20.71 5.75
N GLN A 39 0.53 -22.01 5.87
CA GLN A 39 1.36 -22.54 6.97
C GLN A 39 2.85 -22.25 6.78
N GLU A 40 3.25 -21.92 5.56
CA GLU A 40 4.61 -21.63 5.15
C GLU A 40 4.61 -20.45 4.16
N TYR A 41 5.61 -19.59 4.26
CA TYR A 41 5.84 -18.50 3.33
C TYR A 41 6.47 -19.04 2.03
N GLY A 42 5.80 -18.78 0.90
CA GLY A 42 6.20 -19.31 -0.41
C GLY A 42 7.20 -18.44 -1.19
N GLY A 43 7.45 -17.21 -0.74
CA GLY A 43 8.35 -16.28 -1.41
C GLY A 43 9.83 -16.58 -1.17
N GLY A 44 10.69 -16.22 -2.13
CA GLY A 44 12.16 -16.35 -2.00
C GLY A 44 12.87 -15.12 -1.44
N GLY A 45 12.13 -14.07 -1.07
CA GLY A 45 12.67 -12.77 -0.65
C GLY A 45 11.94 -12.16 0.55
N ALA A 46 12.43 -11.00 0.99
CA ALA A 46 11.81 -10.21 2.04
C ALA A 46 10.59 -9.47 1.50
N GLY A 47 9.40 -9.87 1.94
CA GLY A 47 8.15 -9.44 1.33
C GLY A 47 8.07 -9.88 -0.13
N GLY A 48 7.30 -9.15 -0.93
CA GLY A 48 7.28 -9.36 -2.38
C GLY A 48 6.61 -10.67 -2.85
N TRP A 49 5.90 -11.40 -1.99
CA TRP A 49 5.16 -12.59 -2.39
C TRP A 49 3.75 -12.62 -1.79
N VAL A 50 2.81 -13.12 -2.59
CA VAL A 50 1.43 -13.42 -2.18
C VAL A 50 1.01 -14.79 -2.73
N PRO A 51 0.08 -15.50 -2.08
CA PRO A 51 -0.39 -16.82 -2.54
C PRO A 51 -1.06 -16.81 -3.92
N ALA A 52 -1.74 -15.71 -4.24
CA ALA A 52 -2.37 -15.46 -5.53
C ALA A 52 -2.34 -13.95 -5.78
N ALA A 53 -2.13 -13.57 -7.05
CA ALA A 53 -2.25 -12.18 -7.47
C ALA A 53 -3.70 -11.70 -7.27
N ALA A 54 -3.84 -10.40 -7.06
CA ALA A 54 -5.13 -9.78 -6.87
C ALA A 54 -5.95 -9.79 -8.17
N ASP A 55 -7.19 -10.27 -8.07
CA ASP A 55 -8.19 -10.29 -9.13
C ASP A 55 -9.44 -9.56 -8.64
N ILE A 56 -9.25 -8.28 -8.33
CA ILE A 56 -10.30 -7.33 -7.91
C ILE A 56 -10.09 -6.05 -8.71
N ASP A 57 -11.18 -5.42 -9.15
CA ASP A 57 -11.14 -4.16 -9.90
C ASP A 57 -10.26 -3.10 -9.22
N GLY A 58 -9.31 -2.56 -9.98
CA GLY A 58 -8.35 -1.54 -9.54
C GLY A 58 -7.12 -2.08 -8.80
N ALA A 59 -6.96 -3.40 -8.64
CA ALA A 59 -5.79 -3.98 -8.01
C ALA A 59 -4.51 -3.90 -8.86
N ASP A 60 -4.64 -3.56 -10.14
CA ASP A 60 -3.57 -3.22 -11.08
C ASP A 60 -3.09 -1.75 -10.96
N ASP A 61 -3.82 -0.91 -10.24
CA ASP A 61 -3.47 0.50 -10.00
C ASP A 61 -3.03 0.76 -8.54
N VAL A 62 -3.55 -0.02 -7.58
CA VAL A 62 -3.30 0.18 -6.14
C VAL A 62 -3.14 -1.14 -5.39
N LEU A 63 -2.39 -1.11 -4.29
CA LEU A 63 -2.17 -2.29 -3.45
C LEU A 63 -3.47 -2.84 -2.83
N VAL A 64 -4.36 -1.96 -2.38
CA VAL A 64 -5.64 -2.33 -1.74
C VAL A 64 -6.75 -1.42 -2.27
N PRO A 65 -7.47 -1.83 -3.34
CA PRO A 65 -8.60 -1.07 -3.88
C PRO A 65 -9.84 -1.16 -2.98
N GLY A 66 -10.85 -0.32 -3.24
CA GLY A 66 -12.17 -0.47 -2.62
C GLY A 66 -12.24 -0.31 -1.10
N GLN A 67 -13.20 -1.00 -0.49
CA GLN A 67 -13.53 -0.91 0.94
C GLN A 67 -13.62 -2.31 1.56
N PRO A 68 -12.49 -2.90 1.99
CA PRO A 68 -12.50 -4.18 2.68
C PRO A 68 -13.17 -4.08 4.06
N VAL A 69 -13.73 -5.19 4.53
CA VAL A 69 -14.49 -5.29 5.79
C VAL A 69 -13.69 -5.91 6.93
N SER A 70 -12.64 -6.66 6.61
CA SER A 70 -11.67 -7.13 7.61
C SER A 70 -10.31 -7.39 6.98
N ALA A 71 -9.26 -7.30 7.79
CA ALA A 71 -7.94 -7.77 7.40
C ALA A 71 -7.43 -8.85 8.37
N THR A 72 -6.70 -9.84 7.86
CA THR A 72 -5.98 -10.83 8.66
C THR A 72 -4.50 -10.77 8.32
N ILE A 73 -3.66 -10.43 9.30
CA ILE A 73 -2.21 -10.36 9.18
C ILE A 73 -1.61 -11.68 9.64
N CYS A 74 -0.81 -12.32 8.79
CA CYS A 74 -0.10 -13.57 9.02
C CYS A 74 1.40 -13.28 9.14
N ALA A 75 2.06 -13.76 10.19
CA ALA A 75 3.47 -13.46 10.47
C ALA A 75 4.38 -14.69 10.30
N TYR A 76 5.48 -14.50 9.58
CA TYR A 76 6.45 -15.54 9.22
C TYR A 76 7.87 -15.06 9.60
N PRO A 77 8.28 -15.22 10.87
CA PRO A 77 9.57 -14.77 11.34
C PRO A 77 10.70 -15.62 10.76
N GLY A 78 11.80 -14.95 10.38
CA GLY A 78 12.98 -15.55 9.78
C GLY A 78 14.18 -14.62 9.82
N THR A 79 15.04 -14.74 8.81
CA THR A 79 16.22 -13.88 8.64
C THR A 79 16.39 -13.52 7.17
N ASN A 80 16.79 -12.29 6.88
CA ASN A 80 17.05 -11.84 5.50
C ASN A 80 18.29 -12.51 4.86
N MET A 81 19.04 -13.32 5.62
CA MET A 81 20.16 -14.13 5.14
C MET A 81 19.75 -15.54 4.67
N LYS A 82 18.55 -15.99 5.04
CA LYS A 82 17.99 -17.31 4.71
C LYS A 82 16.50 -17.15 4.52
N MET A 83 16.14 -16.65 3.34
CA MET A 83 14.76 -16.33 3.00
C MET A 83 14.05 -17.52 2.39
N GLY A 84 12.75 -17.59 2.64
CA GLY A 84 11.83 -18.59 2.11
C GLY A 84 11.60 -19.75 3.06
N ARG A 85 10.40 -20.31 2.95
CA ARG A 85 9.90 -21.42 3.78
C ARG A 85 9.78 -21.10 5.27
N GLU A 86 9.72 -19.82 5.63
CA GLU A 86 9.42 -19.42 7.00
C GLU A 86 8.05 -19.96 7.41
N ARG A 87 7.96 -20.54 8.61
CA ARG A 87 6.70 -21.10 9.11
C ARG A 87 5.82 -20.02 9.71
N LEU A 88 4.51 -20.20 9.58
CA LEU A 88 3.54 -19.35 10.26
C LEU A 88 3.77 -19.39 11.77
N ALA A 89 4.04 -18.23 12.36
CA ALA A 89 4.17 -18.10 13.81
C ALA A 89 2.87 -17.63 14.47
N GLY A 90 2.01 -16.93 13.75
CA GLY A 90 0.77 -16.40 14.28
C GLY A 90 -0.02 -15.59 13.27
N SER A 91 -1.25 -15.28 13.65
CA SER A 91 -2.12 -14.40 12.88
C SER A 91 -2.87 -13.42 13.78
N ARG A 92 -3.27 -12.30 13.19
CA ARG A 92 -4.04 -11.25 13.87
C ARG A 92 -5.11 -10.69 12.93
N VAL A 93 -6.34 -10.66 13.40
CA VAL A 93 -7.43 -9.97 12.71
C VAL A 93 -7.43 -8.49 13.09
N VAL A 94 -7.65 -7.62 12.11
CA VAL A 94 -7.88 -6.18 12.22
C VAL A 94 -9.26 -5.89 11.60
N THR A 95 -10.21 -5.47 12.41
CA THR A 95 -11.57 -5.11 11.97
C THR A 95 -11.77 -3.60 12.01
N ASP A 96 -11.51 -2.99 13.17
CA ASP A 96 -11.92 -1.61 13.43
C ASP A 96 -11.10 -0.59 12.63
N ASP A 97 -9.85 -0.95 12.29
CA ASP A 97 -8.93 -0.11 11.54
C ASP A 97 -8.66 -0.63 10.11
N VAL A 98 -9.50 -1.53 9.57
CA VAL A 98 -9.30 -2.10 8.23
C VAL A 98 -9.33 -1.03 7.13
N LEU A 99 -10.26 -0.07 7.22
CA LEU A 99 -10.39 1.00 6.23
C LEU A 99 -9.21 1.99 6.29
N PRO A 100 -8.76 2.47 7.48
CA PRO A 100 -7.49 3.18 7.60
C PRO A 100 -6.30 2.40 7.02
N MET A 101 -6.19 1.11 7.30
CA MET A 101 -5.11 0.25 6.78
C MET A 101 -5.14 0.17 5.25
N ALA A 102 -6.28 -0.15 4.67
CA ALA A 102 -6.47 -0.21 3.22
C ALA A 102 -6.14 1.14 2.57
N ARG A 103 -6.66 2.23 3.14
CA ARG A 103 -6.39 3.59 2.67
C ARG A 103 -4.89 3.89 2.66
N ASP A 104 -4.20 3.69 3.77
CA ASP A 104 -2.78 4.03 3.88
C ASP A 104 -1.92 3.20 2.91
N LEU A 105 -2.26 1.91 2.71
CA LEU A 105 -1.60 1.06 1.71
C LEU A 105 -1.93 1.47 0.26
N SER A 106 -3.17 1.89 -0.02
CA SER A 106 -3.60 2.36 -1.35
C SER A 106 -2.93 3.67 -1.77
N TYR A 107 -2.36 4.41 -0.80
CA TYR A 107 -1.63 5.65 -1.04
C TYR A 107 -0.13 5.44 -1.26
N LEU A 108 0.39 4.23 -1.11
CA LEU A 108 1.79 3.98 -1.41
C LEU A 108 2.03 4.15 -2.92
N PRO A 109 3.18 4.74 -3.33
CA PRO A 109 3.57 4.79 -4.73
C PRO A 109 3.77 3.37 -5.25
N VAL A 110 3.18 3.07 -6.41
CA VAL A 110 3.36 1.80 -7.09
C VAL A 110 4.51 1.90 -8.08
N THR A 111 5.30 0.84 -8.23
CA THR A 111 6.51 0.83 -9.05
C THR A 111 6.40 -0.31 -10.07
N GLY A 112 6.91 -0.06 -11.28
CA GLY A 112 7.04 -1.06 -12.34
C GLY A 112 8.41 -1.74 -12.40
N VAL A 113 9.28 -1.49 -11.40
CA VAL A 113 10.68 -1.94 -11.42
C VAL A 113 11.04 -2.71 -10.16
N ASP A 114 11.54 -3.94 -10.34
CA ASP A 114 11.85 -4.87 -9.24
C ASP A 114 13.25 -4.70 -8.65
N SER A 115 14.15 -3.95 -9.29
CA SER A 115 15.54 -3.83 -8.85
C SER A 115 15.85 -2.48 -8.20
N TRP A 116 16.32 -2.51 -6.96
CA TRP A 116 16.96 -1.39 -6.28
C TRP A 116 18.10 -1.88 -5.37
N SER A 117 19.08 -1.02 -5.12
CA SER A 117 20.22 -1.35 -4.28
C SER A 117 19.90 -1.11 -2.81
N CYS A 118 20.12 -2.13 -1.98
CA CYS A 118 19.94 -2.02 -0.54
C CYS A 118 21.21 -2.41 0.20
N THR A 119 21.36 -1.83 1.39
CA THR A 119 22.40 -2.26 2.31
C THR A 119 22.23 -3.75 2.60
N GLN A 120 23.33 -4.51 2.57
CA GLN A 120 23.30 -5.97 2.78
C GLN A 120 23.52 -6.34 4.25
N MET A 121 22.94 -5.60 5.21
CA MET A 121 23.07 -6.01 6.62
C MET A 121 22.20 -7.23 6.89
N GLY A 122 22.82 -8.32 7.32
CA GLY A 122 22.13 -9.50 7.79
C GLY A 122 21.44 -9.27 9.14
N GLY A 123 20.22 -9.75 9.29
CA GLY A 123 19.43 -9.54 10.50
C GLY A 123 18.13 -10.33 10.57
N LYS A 124 17.40 -10.07 11.65
CA LYS A 124 16.04 -10.59 11.82
C LYS A 124 15.12 -9.97 10.78
N MET A 125 14.19 -10.79 10.31
CA MET A 125 13.14 -10.39 9.39
C MET A 125 11.84 -11.04 9.83
N ILE A 126 10.72 -10.39 9.53
CA ILE A 126 9.39 -11.01 9.58
C ILE A 126 8.72 -10.75 8.23
N ASN A 127 8.45 -11.82 7.49
CA ASN A 127 7.59 -11.76 6.32
C ASN A 127 6.13 -11.69 6.79
N TYR A 128 5.32 -10.91 6.09
CA TYR A 128 3.91 -10.73 6.37
C TYR A 128 3.07 -10.98 5.13
N LEU A 129 1.94 -11.66 5.34
CA LEU A 129 0.83 -11.70 4.39
C LEU A 129 -0.38 -11.08 5.06
N ILE A 130 -1.03 -10.14 4.40
CA ILE A 130 -2.24 -9.49 4.86
C ILE A 130 -3.36 -9.85 3.90
N ARG A 131 -4.33 -10.60 4.38
CA ARG A 131 -5.56 -10.86 3.63
C ARG A 131 -6.56 -9.75 3.91
N PHE A 132 -7.04 -9.06 2.89
CA PHE A 132 -8.20 -8.19 2.95
C PHE A 132 -9.42 -8.96 2.44
N ASP A 133 -10.47 -9.06 3.25
CA ASP A 133 -11.76 -9.64 2.87
C ASP A 133 -12.72 -8.51 2.48
N TYR A 134 -13.46 -8.67 1.37
CA TYR A 134 -14.42 -7.69 0.85
C TYR A 134 -15.86 -8.15 1.03
N PRO A 135 -16.84 -7.22 0.97
CA PRO A 135 -18.25 -7.60 0.83
C PRO A 135 -18.43 -8.55 -0.38
N GLY A 136 -19.27 -9.57 -0.24
CA GLY A 136 -19.49 -10.55 -1.32
C GLY A 136 -18.54 -11.75 -1.32
N GLY A 137 -17.55 -11.78 -0.42
CA GLY A 137 -16.69 -12.96 -0.20
C GLY A 137 -15.39 -12.97 -1.01
N GLU A 138 -15.16 -11.94 -1.83
CA GLU A 138 -13.89 -11.70 -2.51
C GLU A 138 -12.78 -11.35 -1.53
N ALA A 139 -11.54 -11.53 -1.95
CA ALA A 139 -10.40 -11.18 -1.12
C ALA A 139 -9.11 -10.97 -1.90
N LEU A 140 -8.23 -10.20 -1.28
CA LEU A 140 -6.93 -9.82 -1.80
C LEU A 140 -5.84 -10.12 -0.78
N TRP A 141 -4.67 -10.50 -1.26
CA TRP A 141 -3.47 -10.65 -0.43
C TRP A 141 -2.52 -9.48 -0.69
N VAL A 142 -1.92 -8.96 0.38
CA VAL A 142 -0.76 -8.06 0.32
C VAL A 142 0.41 -8.74 1.04
N GLY A 143 1.53 -8.87 0.35
CA GLY A 143 2.80 -9.34 0.90
C GLY A 143 3.71 -8.16 1.25
N SER A 144 4.38 -8.22 2.40
CA SER A 144 5.39 -7.23 2.81
C SER A 144 6.33 -7.85 3.87
N ALA A 145 7.26 -7.08 4.41
CA ALA A 145 8.12 -7.52 5.51
C ALA A 145 8.56 -6.39 6.44
N GLU A 146 9.02 -6.75 7.63
CA GLU A 146 9.88 -5.90 8.46
C GLU A 146 11.28 -6.51 8.52
N GLU A 147 12.30 -5.73 8.18
CA GLU A 147 13.69 -6.14 8.29
C GLU A 147 14.64 -4.96 8.53
N VAL A 148 15.90 -5.28 8.84
CA VAL A 148 16.87 -4.33 9.40
C VAL A 148 17.34 -3.24 8.42
N ASN A 149 17.24 -3.46 7.12
CA ASN A 149 17.63 -2.48 6.10
C ASN A 149 16.47 -1.58 5.66
N SER A 150 15.24 -1.81 6.17
CA SER A 150 14.00 -1.19 5.69
C SER A 150 13.81 -1.26 4.17
N CYS A 151 14.36 -2.31 3.56
CA CYS A 151 14.37 -2.56 2.13
C CYS A 151 13.57 -3.81 1.81
N VAL A 152 12.28 -3.61 1.57
CA VAL A 152 11.34 -4.69 1.26
C VAL A 152 10.37 -4.20 0.20
N VAL A 153 9.79 -5.15 -0.51
CA VAL A 153 8.70 -4.86 -1.44
C VAL A 153 7.37 -5.16 -0.75
N THR A 154 6.43 -4.22 -0.86
CA THR A 154 5.02 -4.44 -0.55
C THR A 154 4.27 -4.69 -1.86
N THR A 155 3.58 -5.81 -2.02
CA THR A 155 2.93 -6.18 -3.28
C THR A 155 1.58 -6.84 -3.06
N ASN A 156 0.65 -6.71 -4.00
CA ASN A 156 -0.57 -7.53 -4.06
C ASN A 156 -0.49 -8.65 -5.12
N GLY A 157 0.71 -8.88 -5.69
CA GLY A 157 0.96 -9.82 -6.77
C GLY A 157 0.72 -9.27 -8.17
N THR A 158 0.11 -8.08 -8.30
CA THR A 158 -0.13 -7.39 -9.57
C THR A 158 0.71 -6.12 -9.67
N VAL A 159 0.73 -5.33 -8.59
CA VAL A 159 1.59 -4.16 -8.42
C VAL A 159 2.46 -4.26 -7.17
N SER A 160 3.53 -3.48 -7.15
CA SER A 160 4.51 -3.45 -6.07
C SER A 160 4.79 -2.02 -5.62
N SER A 161 5.19 -1.85 -4.37
CA SER A 161 5.65 -0.59 -3.78
C SER A 161 6.95 -0.82 -3.01
N ARG A 162 7.87 0.13 -3.13
CA ARG A 162 9.13 0.17 -2.37
C ARG A 162 9.00 0.91 -1.04
N SER A 163 7.85 1.55 -0.79
CA SER A 163 7.65 2.30 0.45
C SER A 163 7.60 1.36 1.65
N TYR A 164 8.42 1.67 2.66
CA TYR A 164 8.56 0.81 3.82
C TYR A 164 7.40 0.99 4.82
N VAL A 165 6.65 -0.08 5.04
CA VAL A 165 5.52 -0.13 6.00
C VAL A 165 5.67 -1.22 7.07
N GLY A 166 6.81 -1.93 7.09
CA GLY A 166 7.02 -3.10 7.95
C GLY A 166 6.73 -2.85 9.44
N LYS A 167 7.21 -1.72 9.99
CA LYS A 167 6.98 -1.35 11.40
C LYS A 167 5.49 -1.20 11.74
N ALA A 168 4.71 -0.59 10.84
CA ALA A 168 3.27 -0.42 11.04
C ALA A 168 2.56 -1.78 11.01
N ILE A 169 2.95 -2.67 10.10
CA ILE A 169 2.42 -4.04 10.01
C ILE A 169 2.74 -4.84 11.28
N THR A 170 3.99 -4.78 11.77
CA THR A 170 4.38 -5.44 13.02
C THR A 170 3.59 -4.92 14.21
N ALA A 171 3.41 -3.60 14.32
CA ALA A 171 2.59 -3.01 15.38
C ALA A 171 1.14 -3.49 15.30
N ALA A 172 0.56 -3.51 14.10
CA ALA A 172 -0.80 -4.00 13.88
C ALA A 172 -0.96 -5.49 14.16
N HIS A 173 0.00 -6.33 13.78
CA HIS A 173 0.00 -7.75 14.12
C HIS A 173 0.02 -7.97 15.65
N ARG A 174 0.84 -7.19 16.37
CA ARG A 174 0.97 -7.31 17.83
C ARG A 174 -0.28 -6.81 18.57
N THR A 175 -0.86 -5.70 18.13
CA THR A 175 -1.90 -4.98 18.88
C THR A 175 -3.32 -5.16 18.34
N GLY A 176 -3.47 -5.62 17.10
CA GLY A 176 -4.75 -5.62 16.37
C GLY A 176 -5.21 -4.25 15.88
N LYS A 177 -4.38 -3.20 16.02
CA LYS A 177 -4.70 -1.83 15.65
C LYS A 177 -3.77 -1.32 14.56
N TRP A 178 -4.34 -0.72 13.52
CA TRP A 178 -3.52 -0.11 12.47
C TRP A 178 -3.25 1.36 12.78
N LYS A 179 -1.97 1.72 12.74
CA LYS A 179 -1.53 3.10 12.83
C LYS A 179 -0.18 3.25 12.14
N VAL A 180 -0.11 4.15 11.16
CA VAL A 180 1.17 4.65 10.66
C VAL A 180 1.59 5.80 11.55
N GLU A 181 2.69 5.63 12.27
CA GLU A 181 3.23 6.70 13.09
C GLU A 181 3.97 7.71 12.20
N PRO A 182 3.61 9.00 12.24
CA PRO A 182 4.41 10.00 11.57
C PRO A 182 5.80 10.03 12.21
N PRO A 183 6.85 10.32 11.43
CA PRO A 183 8.19 10.47 11.98
C PRO A 183 8.21 11.59 13.02
N GLU A 184 9.02 11.43 14.09
CA GLU A 184 9.20 12.48 15.11
C GLU A 184 9.70 13.79 14.50
N ASP A 185 10.64 13.68 13.54
CA ASP A 185 11.03 14.78 12.67
C ASP A 185 10.38 14.62 11.29
N PRO A 186 9.45 15.50 10.88
CA PRO A 186 8.86 15.47 9.54
C PRO A 186 9.89 15.61 8.41
N CYS A 187 11.08 16.14 8.70
CA CYS A 187 12.21 16.22 7.77
C CYS A 187 13.02 14.93 7.64
N LEU A 188 12.74 13.90 8.45
CA LEU A 188 13.43 12.61 8.42
C LEU A 188 12.56 11.48 7.83
N GLY A 189 11.27 11.69 7.61
CA GLY A 189 10.38 10.66 7.05
C GLY A 189 10.69 10.33 5.59
N GLU A 190 10.69 9.05 5.24
CA GLU A 190 10.93 8.56 3.87
C GLU A 190 9.87 9.07 2.88
N GLY A 191 8.67 9.39 3.38
CA GLY A 191 7.59 9.97 2.57
C GLY A 191 7.20 9.07 1.40
N GLY A 192 6.33 9.58 0.53
CA GLY A 192 5.88 8.84 -0.64
C GLY A 192 4.37 8.83 -0.75
N ARG A 193 3.89 9.12 -1.95
CA ARG A 193 2.47 9.13 -2.27
C ARG A 193 2.24 8.58 -3.68
N ARG A 194 1.14 7.87 -3.87
CA ARG A 194 0.63 7.48 -5.19
C ARG A 194 0.65 8.66 -6.17
N GLY A 195 1.07 8.38 -7.40
CA GLY A 195 1.32 9.38 -8.43
C GLY A 195 2.77 9.85 -8.47
N GLN A 196 3.59 9.54 -7.46
CA GLN A 196 5.04 9.83 -7.49
C GLN A 196 5.84 8.92 -8.43
N ASP A 197 5.17 7.94 -9.05
CA ASP A 197 5.62 7.13 -10.17
C ASP A 197 5.46 7.83 -11.54
N GLN A 198 4.63 8.87 -11.61
CA GLN A 198 4.31 9.60 -12.84
C GLN A 198 4.71 11.07 -12.80
N LEU A 199 4.69 11.69 -11.62
CA LEU A 199 5.04 13.10 -11.40
C LEU A 199 5.93 13.21 -10.16
N MET A 200 6.91 14.12 -10.15
CA MET A 200 7.71 14.37 -8.93
C MET A 200 6.84 14.73 -7.72
N VAL A 201 5.80 15.52 -7.96
CA VAL A 201 4.82 15.95 -6.96
C VAL A 201 3.40 15.80 -7.52
N PRO A 202 2.54 14.94 -6.93
CA PRO A 202 1.15 14.82 -7.34
C PRO A 202 0.36 16.14 -7.28
N GLU A 203 -0.73 16.20 -8.03
CA GLU A 203 -1.53 17.43 -8.16
C GLU A 203 -2.18 17.90 -6.85
N ALA A 204 -2.49 19.20 -6.80
CA ALA A 204 -3.20 19.86 -5.70
C ALA A 204 -2.54 19.78 -4.30
N PRO A 205 -1.22 20.01 -4.15
CA PRO A 205 -0.65 20.18 -2.83
C PRO A 205 -1.25 21.42 -2.15
N VAL A 206 -1.50 21.32 -0.85
CA VAL A 206 -2.07 22.39 -0.01
C VAL A 206 -1.01 23.10 0.84
N SER A 207 0.18 22.51 0.96
CA SER A 207 1.28 23.09 1.71
C SER A 207 2.61 22.43 1.34
N VAL A 208 3.73 23.09 1.65
CA VAL A 208 5.07 22.47 1.54
C VAL A 208 5.91 22.86 2.74
N LEU A 209 6.48 21.85 3.40
CA LEU A 209 7.53 22.04 4.40
C LEU A 209 8.89 21.86 3.72
N VAL A 210 9.70 22.91 3.72
CA VAL A 210 11.06 22.91 3.21
C VAL A 210 12.01 22.71 4.37
N CYS A 211 12.67 21.57 4.39
CA CYS A 211 13.68 21.20 5.37
C CYS A 211 15.07 21.36 4.76
N ARG A 212 15.96 22.09 5.43
CA ARG A 212 17.34 22.26 5.02
C ARG A 212 18.27 21.60 6.03
N ARG A 213 19.18 20.75 5.54
CA ARG A 213 20.29 20.21 6.33
C ARG A 213 21.60 20.75 5.76
N ALA A 214 22.29 21.56 6.56
CA ALA A 214 23.65 21.95 6.27
C ALA A 214 24.65 20.89 6.77
N LEU A 215 25.86 20.93 6.21
CA LEU A 215 26.96 20.09 6.67
C LEU A 215 27.29 20.39 8.14
N GLY A 216 27.24 19.35 8.99
CA GLY A 216 27.59 19.44 10.41
C GLY A 216 26.43 19.74 11.36
N ASP A 217 25.26 20.14 10.85
CA ASP A 217 24.10 20.45 11.70
C ASP A 217 23.31 19.20 12.08
N ARG A 218 23.00 19.09 13.38
CA ARG A 218 22.17 17.99 13.92
C ARG A 218 20.66 18.22 13.75
N ARG A 219 20.23 19.43 13.41
CA ARG A 219 18.81 19.79 13.26
C ARG A 219 18.57 20.37 11.87
N HIS A 220 17.43 20.03 11.29
CA HIS A 220 16.96 20.64 10.05
C HIS A 220 16.43 22.04 10.34
N ALA A 221 16.92 23.06 9.64
CA ALA A 221 16.21 24.33 9.52
C ALA A 221 14.93 24.08 8.72
N ARG A 222 13.82 24.74 9.07
CA ARG A 222 12.49 24.44 8.51
C ARG A 222 11.74 25.71 8.14
N ALA A 223 11.11 25.71 6.97
CA ALA A 223 10.16 26.74 6.56
C ALA A 223 8.89 26.07 6.02
N GLN A 224 7.72 26.48 6.53
CA GLN A 224 6.43 25.98 6.08
C GLN A 224 5.76 27.04 5.21
N HIS A 225 5.31 26.64 4.02
CA HIS A 225 4.64 27.52 3.06
C HIS A 225 3.24 27.02 2.72
N GLY A 226 2.43 27.95 2.20
CA GLY A 226 1.02 27.73 1.91
C GLY A 226 0.75 27.10 0.55
N PRO A 227 -0.52 27.03 0.13
CA PRO A 227 -0.91 26.38 -1.12
C PRO A 227 -0.31 27.02 -2.37
N GLN A 228 -0.09 28.34 -2.38
CA GLN A 228 0.43 29.03 -3.55
C GLN A 228 1.88 28.62 -3.83
N GLU A 229 2.74 28.70 -2.83
CA GLU A 229 4.15 28.30 -2.95
C GLU A 229 4.28 26.81 -3.22
N ALA A 230 3.44 25.98 -2.57
CA ALA A 230 3.42 24.55 -2.79
C ALA A 230 3.09 24.19 -4.24
N ARG A 231 2.06 24.82 -4.83
CA ARG A 231 1.69 24.59 -6.25
C ARG A 231 2.74 25.10 -7.22
N SER A 232 3.32 26.28 -6.98
CA SER A 232 4.37 26.82 -7.83
C SER A 232 5.61 25.92 -7.83
N LEU A 233 6.03 25.44 -6.65
CA LEU A 233 7.17 24.54 -6.54
C LEU A 233 6.89 23.16 -7.14
N ALA A 234 5.69 22.61 -6.93
CA ALA A 234 5.27 21.36 -7.55
C ALA A 234 5.27 21.46 -9.09
N ALA A 235 4.74 22.56 -9.65
CA ALA A 235 4.74 22.78 -11.08
C ALA A 235 6.15 22.84 -11.67
N ALA A 236 7.07 23.55 -11.02
CA ALA A 236 8.47 23.63 -11.45
C ALA A 236 9.19 22.27 -11.37
N LEU A 237 8.96 21.49 -10.30
CA LEU A 237 9.52 20.14 -10.17
C LEU A 237 8.97 19.18 -11.21
N ASN A 238 7.68 19.28 -11.55
CA ASN A 238 7.03 18.43 -12.54
C ASN A 238 7.37 18.82 -13.98
N SER A 239 7.87 20.04 -14.23
CA SER A 239 8.35 20.45 -15.55
C SER A 239 9.78 19.98 -15.85
N LEU A 240 10.49 19.43 -14.87
CA LEU A 240 11.79 18.82 -15.10
C LEU A 240 11.64 17.55 -15.93
N ASP A 241 12.60 17.30 -16.81
CA ASP A 241 12.75 15.99 -17.45
C ASP A 241 13.12 14.96 -16.37
N HIS A 242 12.16 14.09 -16.04
CA HIS A 242 12.29 13.08 -15.01
C HIS A 242 12.20 11.66 -15.59
N TRP A 243 12.84 10.72 -14.90
CA TRP A 243 12.84 9.31 -15.26
C TRP A 243 12.80 8.43 -14.02
N ALA A 244 12.52 7.14 -14.20
CA ALA A 244 12.50 6.18 -13.10
C ALA A 244 13.82 6.18 -12.31
N THR A 245 13.73 6.17 -10.99
CA THR A 245 14.90 6.12 -10.12
C THR A 245 15.58 4.75 -10.19
N ASP A 246 16.91 4.75 -10.26
CA ASP A 246 17.72 3.55 -10.02
C ASP A 246 18.08 3.40 -8.53
N GLY A 247 17.62 4.33 -7.68
CA GLY A 247 17.90 4.37 -6.26
C GLY A 247 19.33 4.82 -5.93
N THR A 248 20.08 5.31 -6.92
CA THR A 248 21.48 5.69 -6.73
C THR A 248 21.69 7.19 -6.86
N CYS A 249 22.63 7.68 -6.06
CA CYS A 249 23.16 9.03 -6.12
C CYS A 249 24.66 8.90 -6.30
N ARG A 250 25.22 9.46 -7.39
CA ARG A 250 26.68 9.50 -7.57
C ARG A 250 27.23 10.80 -7.00
N GLY A 251 28.17 10.69 -6.06
CA GLY A 251 28.75 11.82 -5.33
C GLY A 251 28.27 11.89 -3.88
N GLY A 252 28.10 13.11 -3.35
CA GLY A 252 27.49 13.33 -2.03
C GLY A 252 28.42 13.92 -0.96
N SER A 253 28.42 15.25 -0.86
CA SER A 253 28.44 15.98 0.42
C SER A 253 28.11 17.45 0.14
N GLY A 254 27.09 18.01 0.78
CA GLY A 254 26.63 19.37 0.49
C GLY A 254 25.39 19.74 1.30
N VAL A 255 24.77 20.87 0.95
CA VAL A 255 23.43 21.21 1.44
C VAL A 255 22.45 20.19 0.86
N SER A 256 21.57 19.69 1.70
CA SER A 256 20.46 18.85 1.27
C SER A 256 19.14 19.49 1.68
N LEU A 257 18.18 19.45 0.78
CA LEU A 257 16.82 19.89 0.99
C LEU A 257 15.90 18.67 0.97
N ARG A 258 14.91 18.68 1.86
CA ARG A 258 13.77 17.76 1.79
C ARG A 258 12.51 18.60 1.73
N LEU A 259 11.72 18.38 0.69
CA LEU A 259 10.47 19.05 0.42
C LEU A 259 9.36 18.07 0.75
N MET A 260 8.53 18.41 1.73
CA MET A 260 7.42 17.57 2.18
C MET A 260 6.09 18.25 1.83
N PHE A 261 5.50 17.84 0.71
CA PHE A 261 4.23 18.38 0.21
C PHE A 261 3.05 17.76 0.95
N GLY A 262 2.24 18.61 1.57
CA GLY A 262 1.00 18.23 2.25
C GLY A 262 -0.20 18.27 1.33
N TYR A 263 -1.19 17.44 1.62
CA TYR A 263 -2.47 17.33 0.91
C TYR A 263 -3.61 17.38 1.92
N SER A 264 -4.84 17.63 1.43
CA SER A 264 -6.04 17.58 2.28
C SER A 264 -6.29 16.19 2.88
N GLU A 265 -5.89 15.15 2.15
CA GLU A 265 -6.07 13.75 2.54
C GLU A 265 -4.81 12.94 2.22
N GLY A 266 -4.58 11.83 2.92
CA GLY A 266 -3.48 10.89 2.62
C GLY A 266 -2.08 11.38 3.06
N PRO A 267 -1.03 10.63 2.71
CA PRO A 267 0.35 10.89 3.15
C PRO A 267 0.99 12.05 2.38
N ARG A 268 2.11 12.55 2.90
CA ARG A 268 2.89 13.60 2.21
C ARG A 268 3.65 13.00 1.03
N ALA A 269 3.76 13.76 -0.05
CA ALA A 269 4.74 13.50 -1.09
C ALA A 269 6.10 14.07 -0.64
N SER A 270 7.17 13.32 -0.88
CA SER A 270 8.54 13.74 -0.57
C SER A 270 9.34 13.95 -1.85
N VAL A 271 10.10 15.05 -1.90
CA VAL A 271 11.15 15.26 -2.89
C VAL A 271 12.43 15.63 -2.15
N HIS A 272 13.52 14.98 -2.50
CA HIS A 272 14.84 15.20 -1.96
C HIS A 272 15.72 15.89 -3.00
N ILE A 273 16.49 16.87 -2.56
CA ILE A 273 17.43 17.59 -3.41
C ILE A 273 18.79 17.62 -2.72
N THR A 274 19.81 17.13 -3.39
CA THR A 274 21.20 17.15 -2.90
C THR A 274 22.09 17.80 -3.96
N GLU A 275 22.63 18.98 -3.65
CA GLU A 275 23.36 19.82 -4.63
C GLU A 275 24.61 19.15 -5.22
N ARG A 276 25.24 18.20 -4.51
CA ARG A 276 26.43 17.47 -4.96
C ARG A 276 26.16 16.01 -5.31
N CYS A 277 24.93 15.73 -5.67
CA CYS A 277 24.47 14.44 -6.13
C CYS A 277 24.15 14.51 -7.62
N ASP A 278 24.45 13.44 -8.36
CA ASP A 278 24.03 13.26 -9.74
C ASP A 278 23.19 11.97 -9.87
N PRO A 279 21.89 12.06 -10.24
CA PRO A 279 21.11 13.29 -10.40
C PRO A 279 20.76 13.96 -9.06
N PRO A 280 20.61 15.29 -9.00
CA PRO A 280 20.43 16.03 -7.75
C PRO A 280 19.03 15.95 -7.14
N VAL A 281 17.99 15.70 -7.95
CA VAL A 281 16.59 15.65 -7.50
C VAL A 281 16.09 14.22 -7.52
N SER A 282 15.47 13.78 -6.43
CA SER A 282 14.81 12.48 -6.36
C SER A 282 13.50 12.54 -5.59
N SER A 283 12.54 11.75 -6.02
CA SER A 283 11.38 11.31 -5.26
C SER A 283 11.49 9.78 -5.08
N PRO A 284 10.58 9.11 -4.35
CA PRO A 284 10.68 7.67 -4.14
C PRO A 284 10.80 6.84 -5.42
N GLU A 285 10.16 7.26 -6.53
CA GLU A 285 10.16 6.49 -7.79
C GLU A 285 10.79 7.23 -8.98
N LEU A 286 11.04 8.53 -8.88
CA LEU A 286 11.55 9.35 -9.98
C LEU A 286 12.81 10.12 -9.59
N GLN A 287 13.62 10.45 -10.58
CA GLN A 287 14.80 11.32 -10.46
C GLN A 287 14.89 12.29 -11.62
N ALA A 288 15.54 13.44 -11.41
CA ALA A 288 15.67 14.50 -12.41
C ALA A 288 16.91 15.37 -12.19
N ASN A 289 17.30 16.08 -13.25
CA ASN A 289 18.27 17.14 -13.17
C ASN A 289 17.63 18.43 -12.69
N LEU A 290 18.37 19.18 -11.87
CA LEU A 290 17.94 20.47 -11.35
C LEU A 290 18.19 21.56 -12.40
N ASP A 291 17.24 22.48 -12.56
CA ASP A 291 17.38 23.65 -13.42
C ASP A 291 17.35 24.97 -12.62
N ASP A 292 17.58 26.08 -13.32
CA ASP A 292 17.58 27.41 -12.71
C ASP A 292 16.21 27.79 -12.13
N SER A 293 15.12 27.32 -12.73
CA SER A 293 13.75 27.66 -12.30
C SER A 293 13.45 27.12 -10.90
N VAL A 294 13.84 25.87 -10.64
CA VAL A 294 13.70 25.24 -9.33
C VAL A 294 14.70 25.84 -8.34
N ASN A 295 15.96 26.08 -8.76
CA ASN A 295 16.96 26.73 -7.92
C ASN A 295 16.51 28.10 -7.38
N ASP A 296 15.96 28.94 -8.25
CA ASP A 296 15.46 30.27 -7.89
C ASP A 296 14.30 30.20 -6.88
N LEU A 297 13.39 29.22 -7.04
CA LEU A 297 12.32 28.99 -6.08
C LEU A 297 12.87 28.53 -4.73
N LEU A 298 13.83 27.60 -4.72
CA LEU A 298 14.44 27.09 -3.49
C LEU A 298 15.23 28.18 -2.76
N ALA A 299 15.95 29.04 -3.49
CA ALA A 299 16.67 30.17 -2.89
C ALA A 299 15.73 31.14 -2.14
N ARG A 300 14.49 31.29 -2.59
CA ARG A 300 13.47 32.11 -1.91
C ARG A 300 12.77 31.40 -0.76
N LEU A 301 12.51 30.11 -0.91
CA LEU A 301 11.64 29.34 0.01
C LEU A 301 12.42 28.59 1.09
N ALA A 302 13.70 28.29 0.87
CA ALA A 302 14.50 27.55 1.83
C ALA A 302 14.79 28.40 3.07
N PRO A 303 14.73 27.80 4.27
CA PRO A 303 15.12 28.49 5.50
C PRO A 303 16.63 28.78 5.50
N THR A 304 17.02 29.91 6.08
CA THR A 304 18.42 30.18 6.45
C THR A 304 18.83 29.27 7.61
N ASN A 305 20.13 28.95 7.72
CA ASN A 305 20.65 28.22 8.88
C ASN A 305 20.70 29.13 10.11
#